data_AF-A3LXR6-F1
#
_entry.id   AF-A3LXR6-F1
#
_cell.length_a   1.000
_cell.length_b   1.000
_cell.length_c   1.000
_cell.angle_alpha   90.00
_cell.angle_beta   90.00
_cell.angle_gamma   90.00
#
_symmetry.space_group_name_H-M   'P 1'
#
loop_
_entity.id
_entity.type
_entity.pdbx_description
1 polymer ?
#
loop_
_entity_poly.entity_id
_entity_poly.type
_entity_poly.pdbx_seq_one_letter_code
_entity_poly.pdbx_strand_id
1 'polypeptide(L)'
;MISLFSWLVTLSVISGVLSTIVIFGDLPTFRNTPLQRARSAILSVGKLYRFLNERYFKERLSSYMGYFVPLGYLAVVTFCIQQFLKKTLTILFTINNSKLMTYYIAFTIALVYVATILAVFSDPGRVTSNSDTSHFKNNQLIFFDHKVCSTCHITKPARSKHCSTCGHCYMLFDHHCVWVNNCIGYYNYRWFLLFLVANINFLAYGDYLCWKVISSQKVRWGKSFWMLIRTTNDVNRITGIFVLLCSIFFCITVLFTGLHLRYIYLGVTTNELDKWSDVEYLVTLGSLYHIENGFIDNESYVEKVILQSREEVFISLKNNEILINRDNLPRFDLRKVESVERDLINIYDRGFWNNLMERLFPQ
;
A
#
# COMPACT_ATOMS: atom_id res chain seq x y z
N MET A 1 -8.05 11.97 34.97
CA MET A 1 -6.99 11.55 34.02
C MET A 1 -7.10 10.07 33.62
N ILE A 2 -7.30 9.13 34.55
CA ILE A 2 -7.49 7.69 34.23
C ILE A 2 -8.75 7.44 33.38
N SER A 3 -9.83 8.21 33.59
CA SER A 3 -11.07 8.09 32.80
C SER A 3 -10.87 8.47 31.33
N LEU A 4 -10.29 9.64 31.04
CA LEU A 4 -10.01 10.10 29.67
C LEU A 4 -9.07 9.13 28.93
N PHE A 5 -8.10 8.57 29.65
CA PHE A 5 -7.18 7.56 29.10
C PHE A 5 -7.91 6.26 28.72
N SER A 6 -8.73 5.73 29.62
CA SER A 6 -9.57 4.57 29.32
C SER A 6 -10.46 4.85 28.11
N TRP A 7 -11.08 6.03 28.04
CA TRP A 7 -11.90 6.44 26.91
C TRP A 7 -11.14 6.53 25.59
N LEU A 8 -9.94 7.13 25.56
CA LEU A 8 -9.14 7.24 24.34
C LEU A 8 -8.64 5.89 23.85
N VAL A 9 -8.23 5.00 24.76
CA VAL A 9 -7.84 3.63 24.42
C VAL A 9 -9.04 2.86 23.92
N THR A 10 -10.17 2.91 24.61
CA THR A 10 -11.41 2.26 24.18
C THR A 10 -11.88 2.78 22.82
N LEU A 11 -11.86 4.09 22.58
CA LEU A 11 -12.20 4.69 21.29
C LEU A 11 -11.22 4.28 20.18
N SER A 12 -9.92 4.21 20.48
CA SER A 12 -8.91 3.79 19.51
C SER A 12 -9.03 2.31 19.17
N VAL A 13 -9.32 1.46 20.17
CA VAL A 13 -9.58 0.02 19.97
C VAL A 13 -10.86 -0.19 19.19
N ILE A 14 -11.95 0.51 19.55
CA ILE A 14 -13.22 0.46 18.82
C ILE A 14 -13.03 0.94 17.39
N SER A 15 -12.34 2.07 17.19
CA SER A 15 -12.02 2.60 15.86
C SER A 15 -11.17 1.62 15.04
N GLY A 16 -10.16 1.01 15.66
CA GLY A 16 -9.31 0.00 15.03
C GLY A 16 -10.07 -1.26 14.64
N VAL A 17 -10.93 -1.77 15.52
CA VAL A 17 -11.80 -2.93 15.25
C VAL A 17 -12.81 -2.62 14.15
N LEU A 18 -13.50 -1.47 14.23
CA LEU A 18 -14.45 -1.02 13.20
C LEU A 18 -13.75 -0.84 11.84
N SER A 19 -12.59 -0.19 11.81
CA SER A 19 -11.79 -0.02 10.60
C SER A 19 -11.38 -1.37 10.03
N THR A 20 -10.94 -2.30 10.87
CA THR A 20 -10.57 -3.65 10.45
C THR A 20 -11.76 -4.39 9.83
N ILE A 21 -12.93 -4.32 10.47
CA ILE A 21 -14.15 -4.95 9.97
C ILE A 21 -14.59 -4.32 8.64
N VAL A 22 -14.58 -3.00 8.54
CA VAL A 22 -15.04 -2.28 7.33
C VAL A 22 -14.09 -2.50 6.15
N ILE A 23 -12.78 -2.45 6.38
CA ILE A 23 -11.74 -2.53 5.35
C ILE A 23 -11.51 -3.99 4.93
N PHE A 24 -11.21 -4.88 5.87
CA PHE A 24 -10.83 -6.26 5.55
C PHE A 24 -12.03 -7.18 5.38
N GLY A 25 -13.20 -6.84 5.93
CA GLY A 25 -14.40 -7.67 5.82
C GLY A 25 -14.98 -7.81 4.40
N ASP A 26 -14.43 -7.12 3.40
CA ASP A 26 -14.79 -7.25 1.98
C ASP A 26 -13.79 -8.09 1.16
N LEU A 27 -12.66 -8.50 1.76
CA LEU A 27 -11.67 -9.30 1.05
C LEU A 27 -12.24 -10.68 0.67
N PRO A 28 -11.91 -11.23 -0.52
CA PRO A 28 -12.40 -12.53 -0.98
C PRO A 28 -12.13 -13.67 0.02
N THR A 29 -10.96 -13.64 0.67
CA THR A 29 -10.53 -14.63 1.67
C THR A 29 -11.45 -14.70 2.90
N PHE A 30 -12.17 -13.61 3.22
CA PHE A 30 -13.05 -13.54 4.39
C PHE A 30 -14.54 -13.73 4.05
N ARG A 31 -14.87 -14.17 2.83
CA ARG A 31 -16.26 -14.51 2.47
C ARG A 31 -16.82 -15.61 3.39
N ASN A 32 -18.07 -15.44 3.83
CA ASN A 32 -18.82 -16.29 4.76
C ASN A 32 -18.27 -16.38 6.20
N THR A 33 -17.25 -15.60 6.55
CA THR A 33 -16.69 -15.56 7.90
C THR A 33 -17.50 -14.63 8.84
N PRO A 34 -17.34 -14.75 10.19
CA PRO A 34 -17.91 -13.81 11.14
C PRO A 34 -17.52 -12.35 10.86
N LEU A 35 -16.33 -12.11 10.31
CA LEU A 35 -15.84 -10.78 9.95
C LEU A 35 -16.70 -10.13 8.84
N GLN A 36 -17.00 -10.87 7.76
CA GLN A 36 -17.90 -10.38 6.71
C GLN A 36 -19.33 -10.19 7.22
N ARG A 37 -19.80 -11.05 8.13
CA ARG A 37 -21.13 -10.90 8.76
C ARG A 37 -21.19 -9.64 9.63
N ALA A 38 -20.16 -9.37 10.42
CA ALA A 38 -20.03 -8.16 11.23
C ALA A 38 -20.02 -6.91 10.34
N ARG A 39 -19.23 -6.91 9.25
CA ARG A 39 -19.26 -5.84 8.26
C ARG A 39 -20.65 -5.65 7.66
N SER A 40 -21.29 -6.75 7.24
CA SER A 40 -22.63 -6.73 6.67
C SER A 40 -23.66 -6.19 7.66
N ALA A 41 -23.51 -6.49 8.95
CA ALA A 41 -24.35 -5.99 10.03
C ALA A 41 -24.17 -4.48 10.24
N ILE A 42 -22.92 -3.99 10.33
CA ILE A 42 -22.59 -2.55 10.42
C ILE A 42 -23.17 -1.80 9.21
N LEU A 43 -22.95 -2.31 8.00
CA LEU A 43 -23.53 -1.74 6.77
C LEU A 43 -25.03 -1.98 6.66
N SER A 44 -25.62 -2.88 7.46
CA SER A 44 -27.07 -3.11 7.53
C SER A 44 -27.81 -2.19 8.48
N VAL A 45 -27.14 -1.55 9.43
CA VAL A 45 -27.66 -0.36 10.10
C VAL A 45 -27.87 0.75 9.04
N GLY A 46 -26.99 0.78 8.03
CA GLY A 46 -27.21 1.51 6.80
C GLY A 46 -28.33 0.99 5.89
N LYS A 47 -29.04 -0.13 6.17
CA LYS A 47 -30.24 -0.55 5.38
C LYS A 47 -31.43 0.39 5.60
N LEU A 48 -31.58 0.95 6.80
CA LEU A 48 -32.54 2.02 7.05
C LEU A 48 -32.19 3.27 6.23
N TYR A 49 -30.89 3.47 5.95
CA TYR A 49 -30.38 4.49 5.05
C TYR A 49 -30.44 4.08 3.56
N ARG A 50 -30.41 2.78 3.23
CA ARG A 50 -30.55 2.25 1.85
C ARG A 50 -31.92 2.52 1.24
N PHE A 51 -32.94 2.73 2.07
CA PHE A 51 -34.24 3.23 1.59
C PHE A 51 -34.13 4.66 1.02
N LEU A 52 -33.08 5.41 1.38
CA LEU A 52 -32.85 6.79 0.97
C LEU A 52 -31.72 6.97 -0.06
N ASN A 53 -31.10 5.91 -0.61
CA ASN A 53 -29.74 6.03 -1.12
C ASN A 53 -29.55 5.96 -2.65
N GLU A 54 -29.16 7.11 -3.23
CA GLU A 54 -28.37 7.17 -4.46
C GLU A 54 -26.97 6.57 -4.25
N ARG A 55 -26.39 6.00 -5.31
CA ARG A 55 -25.01 5.46 -5.39
C ARG A 55 -23.96 6.45 -4.84
N TYR A 56 -24.24 7.74 -4.98
CA TYR A 56 -23.41 8.88 -4.56
C TYR A 56 -23.12 8.93 -3.05
N PHE A 57 -24.10 8.61 -2.20
CA PHE A 57 -23.91 8.70 -0.74
C PHE A 57 -23.03 7.57 -0.19
N LYS A 58 -23.02 6.39 -0.84
CA LYS A 58 -22.19 5.24 -0.43
C LYS A 58 -20.69 5.51 -0.63
N GLU A 59 -20.33 6.13 -1.74
CA GLU A 59 -18.94 6.51 -2.04
C GLU A 59 -18.45 7.61 -1.09
N ARG A 60 -19.29 8.62 -0.85
CA ARG A 60 -18.97 9.74 0.05
C ARG A 60 -18.82 9.30 1.51
N LEU A 61 -19.73 8.47 2.01
CA LEU A 61 -19.64 7.94 3.38
C LEU A 61 -18.39 7.06 3.54
N SER A 62 -18.09 6.16 2.58
CA SER A 62 -16.87 5.34 2.64
C SER A 62 -15.61 6.19 2.67
N SER A 63 -15.55 7.29 1.90
CA SER A 63 -14.43 8.22 1.91
C SER A 63 -14.28 8.93 3.27
N TYR A 64 -15.38 9.40 3.88
CA TYR A 64 -15.34 10.02 5.22
C TYR A 64 -14.93 9.02 6.32
N MET A 65 -15.48 7.81 6.29
CA MET A 65 -15.12 6.76 7.26
C MET A 65 -13.67 6.29 7.10
N GLY A 66 -13.09 6.40 5.90
CA GLY A 66 -11.69 6.10 5.65
C GLY A 66 -10.72 6.93 6.49
N TYR A 67 -11.09 8.17 6.86
CA TYR A 67 -10.23 9.04 7.68
C TYR A 67 -10.10 8.59 9.14
N PHE A 68 -10.93 7.67 9.62
CA PHE A 68 -10.78 7.14 10.99
C PHE A 68 -9.44 6.43 11.20
N VAL A 69 -8.87 5.81 10.17
CA VAL A 69 -7.57 5.13 10.27
C VAL A 69 -6.42 6.12 10.47
N PRO A 70 -6.18 7.11 9.58
CA PRO A 70 -5.12 8.10 9.79
C PRO A 70 -5.33 8.91 11.07
N LEU A 71 -6.58 9.27 11.41
CA LEU A 71 -6.88 9.96 12.67
C LEU A 71 -6.56 9.10 13.90
N GLY A 72 -6.89 7.81 13.85
CA GLY A 72 -6.55 6.85 14.90
C GLY A 72 -5.04 6.67 15.05
N TYR A 73 -4.32 6.55 13.93
CA TYR A 73 -2.85 6.53 13.91
C TYR A 73 -2.27 7.78 14.58
N LEU A 74 -2.72 8.97 14.19
CA LEU A 74 -2.26 10.24 14.78
C LEU A 74 -2.57 10.31 16.27
N ALA A 75 -3.75 9.86 16.71
CA ALA A 75 -4.11 9.83 18.12
C ALA A 75 -3.18 8.91 18.94
N VAL A 76 -2.91 7.70 18.44
CA VAL A 76 -2.02 6.72 19.09
C VAL A 76 -0.58 7.24 19.13
N VAL A 77 -0.05 7.74 18.02
CA VAL A 77 1.32 8.30 17.96
C VAL A 77 1.46 9.48 18.92
N THR A 78 0.50 10.41 18.92
CA THR A 78 0.49 11.57 19.83
C THR A 78 0.45 11.12 21.28
N PHE A 79 -0.37 10.12 21.61
CA PHE A 79 -0.44 9.58 22.95
C PHE A 79 0.90 8.94 23.38
N CYS A 80 1.51 8.12 22.53
CA CYS A 80 2.81 7.51 22.78
C CYS A 80 3.89 8.58 23.00
N ILE A 81 3.92 9.64 22.18
CA ILE A 81 4.83 10.77 22.34
C ILE A 81 4.60 11.45 23.69
N GLN A 82 3.36 11.75 24.07
CA GLN A 82 3.06 12.37 25.38
C GLN A 82 3.56 11.53 26.55
N GLN A 83 3.35 10.21 26.51
CA GLN A 83 3.86 9.30 27.54
C GLN A 83 5.39 9.24 27.54
N PHE A 84 6.01 9.16 26.37
CA PHE A 84 7.47 9.18 26.21
C PHE A 84 8.06 10.46 26.82
N LEU A 85 7.52 11.64 26.46
CA LEU A 85 7.98 12.93 26.96
C LEU A 85 7.81 13.03 28.49
N LYS A 86 6.70 12.55 29.04
CA LYS A 86 6.43 12.64 30.49
C LYS A 86 7.28 11.69 31.31
N LYS A 87 7.49 10.47 30.83
CA LYS A 87 8.03 9.35 31.62
C LYS A 87 9.48 9.05 31.23
N THR A 88 9.72 8.78 29.96
CA THR A 88 11.02 8.32 29.44
C THR A 88 12.01 9.47 29.31
N LEU A 89 11.60 10.60 28.71
CA LEU A 89 12.49 11.75 28.47
C LEU A 89 13.01 12.37 29.78
N THR A 90 12.18 12.43 30.82
CA THR A 90 12.57 12.93 32.14
C THR A 90 13.75 12.14 32.73
N ILE A 91 13.73 10.81 32.61
CA ILE A 91 14.86 9.96 33.04
C ILE A 91 16.03 10.09 32.07
N LEU A 92 15.76 10.18 30.76
CA LEU A 92 16.81 10.32 29.77
C LEU A 92 17.65 11.57 30.00
N PHE A 93 17.05 12.69 30.43
CA PHE A 93 17.79 13.91 30.78
C PHE A 93 18.64 13.79 32.04
N THR A 94 18.34 12.87 32.97
CA THR A 94 19.25 12.61 34.10
C THR A 94 20.46 11.78 33.68
N ILE A 95 20.33 10.98 32.62
CA ILE A 95 21.42 10.15 32.07
C ILE A 95 22.28 10.95 31.08
N ASN A 96 21.65 11.72 30.20
CA ASN A 96 22.30 12.43 29.10
C ASN A 96 21.50 13.66 28.69
N ASN A 97 21.94 14.84 29.10
CA ASN A 97 21.28 16.11 28.75
C ASN A 97 21.99 16.84 27.59
N SER A 98 22.06 16.17 26.44
CA SER A 98 22.67 16.76 25.24
C SER A 98 21.64 17.57 24.45
N LYS A 99 21.97 18.83 24.11
CA LYS A 99 21.13 19.68 23.24
C LYS A 99 20.86 19.03 21.88
N LEU A 100 21.85 18.34 21.32
CA LEU A 100 21.72 17.62 20.05
C LEU A 100 20.64 16.53 20.13
N MET A 101 20.61 15.78 21.23
CA MET A 101 19.58 14.77 21.48
C MET A 101 18.19 15.42 21.53
N THR A 102 18.04 16.54 22.25
CA THR A 102 16.77 17.26 22.34
C THR A 102 16.30 17.78 20.98
N TYR A 103 17.20 18.39 20.19
CA TYR A 103 16.86 18.87 18.85
C TYR A 103 16.46 17.73 17.92
N TYR A 104 17.15 16.59 17.99
CA TYR A 104 16.84 15.45 17.14
C TYR A 104 15.52 14.76 17.54
N ILE A 105 15.20 14.67 18.83
CA ILE A 105 13.87 14.24 19.30
C ILE A 105 12.77 15.14 18.71
N ALA A 106 12.94 16.46 18.82
CA ALA A 106 11.98 17.42 18.27
C ALA A 106 11.85 17.30 16.74
N PHE A 107 12.97 17.15 16.03
CA PHE A 107 13.00 16.94 14.59
C PHE A 107 12.25 15.67 14.18
N THR A 108 12.54 14.53 14.80
CA THR A 108 11.91 13.24 14.48
C THR A 108 10.41 13.25 14.77
N ILE A 109 9.97 13.92 15.85
CA ILE A 109 8.54 14.14 16.14
C ILE A 109 7.90 15.03 15.06
N ALA A 110 8.52 16.15 14.69
CA ALA A 110 7.97 17.04 13.66
C ALA A 110 7.90 16.33 12.30
N LEU A 111 8.96 15.60 11.94
CA LEU A 111 9.08 14.89 10.67
C LEU A 111 7.98 13.84 10.50
N VAL A 112 7.65 13.05 11.53
CA VAL A 112 6.59 12.04 11.41
C VAL A 112 5.24 12.68 11.13
N TYR A 113 4.88 13.77 11.81
CA TYR A 113 3.62 14.48 11.54
C TYR A 113 3.59 15.13 10.15
N VAL A 114 4.67 15.84 9.77
CA VAL A 114 4.75 16.49 8.46
C VAL A 114 4.66 15.46 7.34
N ALA A 115 5.40 14.35 7.45
CA ALA A 115 5.38 13.29 6.44
C ALA A 115 4.00 12.62 6.34
N THR A 116 3.31 12.38 7.47
CA THR A 116 1.93 11.87 7.46
C THR A 116 0.98 12.84 6.76
N ILE A 117 1.03 14.13 7.10
CA ILE A 117 0.17 15.15 6.48
C ILE A 117 0.40 15.20 4.97
N LEU A 118 1.67 15.22 4.54
CA LEU A 118 2.01 15.22 3.12
C LEU A 118 1.48 13.98 2.42
N ALA A 119 1.64 12.78 2.99
CA ALA A 119 1.13 11.55 2.38
C ALA A 119 -0.40 11.50 2.31
N VAL A 120 -1.10 12.02 3.32
CA VAL A 120 -2.58 12.06 3.38
C VAL A 120 -3.16 13.03 2.36
N PHE A 121 -2.60 14.23 2.22
CA PHE A 121 -3.24 15.33 1.49
C PHE A 121 -2.63 15.62 0.11
N SER A 122 -1.50 15.01 -0.25
CA SER A 122 -0.90 15.21 -1.57
C SER A 122 -1.73 14.57 -2.68
N ASP A 123 -1.75 15.22 -3.84
CA ASP A 123 -2.41 14.69 -5.03
C ASP A 123 -1.67 13.42 -5.53
N PRO A 124 -2.36 12.27 -5.66
CA PRO A 124 -1.79 11.08 -6.28
C PRO A 124 -1.61 11.15 -7.80
N GLY A 125 -2.17 12.15 -8.47
CA GLY A 125 -2.14 12.26 -9.93
C GLY A 125 -3.41 11.69 -10.55
N ARG A 126 -4.55 12.31 -10.25
CA ARG A 126 -5.82 11.98 -10.87
C ARG A 126 -5.76 12.19 -12.39
N VAL A 127 -6.24 11.22 -13.15
CA VAL A 127 -6.35 11.34 -14.61
C VAL A 127 -7.56 12.22 -14.93
N THR A 128 -7.32 13.23 -15.76
CA THR A 128 -8.34 14.15 -16.32
C THR A 128 -8.21 14.16 -17.84
N SER A 129 -9.16 14.80 -18.53
CA SER A 129 -9.09 14.96 -20.00
C SER A 129 -7.85 15.73 -20.47
N ASN A 130 -7.26 16.55 -19.60
CA ASN A 130 -6.11 17.42 -19.93
C ASN A 130 -4.78 16.86 -19.43
N SER A 131 -4.78 15.67 -18.82
CA SER A 131 -3.56 15.06 -18.30
C SER A 131 -2.65 14.64 -19.45
N ASP A 132 -1.41 15.13 -19.49
CA ASP A 132 -0.40 14.60 -20.42
C ASP A 132 0.06 13.22 -19.95
N THR A 133 -0.36 12.20 -20.69
CA THR A 133 -0.04 10.81 -20.41
C THR A 133 0.71 10.15 -21.55
N SER A 134 1.26 10.95 -22.47
CA SER A 134 1.93 10.49 -23.68
C SER A 134 3.19 9.66 -23.39
N HIS A 135 3.83 9.90 -22.25
CA HIS A 135 5.01 9.16 -21.79
C HIS A 135 4.69 7.75 -21.29
N PHE A 136 3.43 7.44 -20.96
CA PHE A 136 2.98 6.11 -20.55
C PHE A 136 2.55 5.28 -21.77
N LYS A 137 3.52 4.67 -22.46
CA LYS A 137 3.28 3.81 -23.61
C LYS A 137 2.67 2.47 -23.21
N ASN A 138 1.68 1.99 -23.97
CA ASN A 138 1.14 0.64 -23.81
C ASN A 138 2.13 -0.40 -24.34
N ASN A 139 2.16 -1.59 -23.73
CA ASN A 139 3.04 -2.69 -24.14
C ASN A 139 2.28 -3.89 -24.74
N GLN A 140 0.95 -3.77 -24.88
CA GLN A 140 0.05 -4.80 -25.43
C GLN A 140 0.16 -6.16 -24.72
N LEU A 141 0.57 -6.14 -23.46
CA LEU A 141 0.74 -7.32 -22.63
C LEU A 141 0.00 -7.15 -21.30
N ILE A 142 0.33 -6.09 -20.54
CA ILE A 142 -0.34 -5.75 -19.28
C ILE A 142 -1.11 -4.42 -19.35
N PHE A 143 -0.82 -3.60 -20.38
CA PHE A 143 -1.52 -2.38 -20.73
C PHE A 143 -1.78 -2.35 -22.23
N PHE A 144 -3.02 -2.05 -22.61
CA PHE A 144 -3.53 -2.17 -23.98
C PHE A 144 -4.11 -0.84 -24.46
N ASP A 145 -4.08 -0.62 -25.77
CA ASP A 145 -4.64 0.59 -26.37
C ASP A 145 -6.16 0.69 -26.22
N HIS A 146 -6.64 1.94 -26.21
CA HIS A 146 -8.06 2.29 -26.21
C HIS A 146 -8.88 1.69 -25.06
N LYS A 147 -8.25 1.25 -23.97
CA LYS A 147 -8.97 0.80 -22.78
C LYS A 147 -9.68 1.97 -22.11
N VAL A 148 -11.00 1.96 -22.09
CA VAL A 148 -11.81 2.99 -21.42
C VAL A 148 -12.20 2.52 -20.02
N CYS A 149 -12.11 3.42 -19.03
CA CYS A 149 -12.67 3.17 -17.71
C CYS A 149 -14.20 3.26 -17.77
N SER A 150 -14.90 2.18 -17.39
CA SER A 150 -16.37 2.13 -17.39
C SER A 150 -17.03 3.07 -16.38
N THR A 151 -16.29 3.52 -15.34
CA THR A 151 -16.81 4.42 -14.31
C THR A 151 -16.48 5.88 -14.60
N CYS A 152 -15.26 6.17 -15.03
CA CYS A 152 -14.81 7.53 -15.29
C CYS A 152 -15.04 7.99 -16.74
N HIS A 153 -15.37 7.06 -17.66
CA HIS A 153 -15.56 7.31 -19.09
C HIS A 153 -14.40 8.03 -19.77
N ILE A 154 -13.17 7.73 -19.32
CA ILE A 154 -11.92 8.23 -19.90
C ILE A 154 -11.09 7.07 -20.44
N THR A 155 -10.35 7.33 -21.51
CA THR A 155 -9.30 6.42 -21.97
C THR A 155 -8.23 6.33 -20.90
N LYS A 156 -7.94 5.11 -20.44
CA LYS A 156 -6.95 4.83 -19.42
C LYS A 156 -5.55 4.89 -20.03
N PRO A 157 -4.68 5.78 -19.55
CA PRO A 157 -3.26 5.70 -19.87
C PRO A 157 -2.67 4.37 -19.43
N ALA A 158 -1.54 3.96 -20.03
CA ALA A 158 -0.75 2.87 -19.46
C ALA A 158 -0.37 3.20 -18.01
N ARG A 159 -0.16 2.17 -17.19
CA ARG A 159 0.16 2.31 -15.75
C ARG A 159 -0.93 2.99 -14.90
N SER A 160 -2.10 3.29 -15.45
CA SER A 160 -3.23 3.86 -14.70
C SER A 160 -4.25 2.81 -14.21
N LYS A 161 -4.93 3.11 -13.11
CA LYS A 161 -6.02 2.28 -12.58
C LYS A 161 -7.10 3.13 -11.90
N HIS A 162 -8.35 2.67 -12.06
CA HIS A 162 -9.49 3.19 -11.30
C HIS A 162 -9.45 2.62 -9.88
N CYS A 163 -9.41 3.48 -8.88
CA CYS A 163 -9.59 3.09 -7.49
C CYS A 163 -11.07 3.23 -7.13
N SER A 164 -11.73 2.11 -6.86
CA SER A 164 -13.15 2.10 -6.46
C SER A 164 -13.39 2.81 -5.13
N THR A 165 -12.41 2.84 -4.22
CA THR A 165 -12.50 3.55 -2.94
C THR A 165 -12.51 5.06 -3.14
N CYS A 166 -11.68 5.57 -4.05
CA CYS A 166 -11.56 7.00 -4.30
C CYS A 166 -12.47 7.49 -5.45
N GLY A 167 -13.03 6.59 -6.25
CA GLY A 167 -13.96 6.90 -7.35
C GLY A 167 -13.30 7.46 -8.62
N HIS A 168 -11.97 7.37 -8.74
CA HIS A 168 -11.22 8.03 -9.82
C HIS A 168 -10.09 7.16 -10.37
N CYS A 169 -9.68 7.44 -11.61
CA CYS A 169 -8.44 6.89 -12.17
C CYS A 169 -7.24 7.73 -11.76
N TYR A 170 -6.13 7.05 -11.46
CA TYR A 170 -4.86 7.69 -11.10
C TYR A 170 -3.74 7.19 -12.01
N MET A 171 -2.83 8.10 -12.36
CA MET A 171 -1.62 7.84 -13.12
C MET A 171 -0.60 7.08 -12.26
N LEU A 172 0.18 6.22 -12.91
CA LEU A 172 1.18 5.36 -12.27
C LEU A 172 0.67 4.77 -10.94
N PHE A 173 -0.53 4.20 -10.97
CA PHE A 173 -1.23 3.78 -9.76
C PHE A 173 -0.45 2.64 -9.10
N ASP A 174 -0.15 2.81 -7.81
CA ASP A 174 0.47 1.79 -6.99
C ASP A 174 -0.57 1.03 -6.19
N HIS A 175 -1.17 1.68 -5.19
CA HIS A 175 -2.22 1.11 -4.36
C HIS A 175 -3.06 2.20 -3.69
N HIS A 176 -4.20 1.81 -3.12
CA HIS A 176 -4.92 2.66 -2.17
C HIS A 176 -4.43 2.36 -0.77
N CYS A 177 -3.78 3.32 -0.11
CA CYS A 177 -3.23 3.14 1.22
C CYS A 177 -4.24 3.55 2.29
N VAL A 178 -4.78 2.57 3.00
CA VAL A 178 -5.74 2.81 4.08
C VAL A 178 -5.16 3.61 5.25
N TRP A 179 -3.85 3.52 5.49
CA TRP A 179 -3.17 4.23 6.58
C TRP A 179 -3.12 5.73 6.39
N VAL A 180 -3.14 6.20 5.15
CA VAL A 180 -3.16 7.63 4.80
C VAL A 180 -4.47 8.04 4.12
N ASN A 181 -5.43 7.11 3.99
CA ASN A 181 -6.71 7.27 3.30
C ASN A 181 -6.56 7.96 1.93
N ASN A 182 -5.51 7.63 1.19
CA ASN A 182 -5.17 8.24 -0.08
C ASN A 182 -4.63 7.19 -1.06
N CYS A 183 -4.80 7.42 -2.35
CA CYS A 183 -4.09 6.63 -3.34
C CYS A 183 -2.61 6.99 -3.33
N ILE A 184 -1.75 6.03 -3.62
CA ILE A 184 -0.34 6.25 -3.91
C ILE A 184 -0.16 6.11 -5.42
N GLY A 185 0.32 7.17 -6.06
CA GLY A 185 0.42 7.28 -7.51
C GLY A 185 1.55 8.20 -7.95
N TYR A 186 1.47 8.69 -9.19
CA TYR A 186 2.53 9.44 -9.85
C TYR A 186 3.05 10.65 -9.05
N TYR A 187 2.16 11.52 -8.55
CA TYR A 187 2.57 12.80 -7.95
C TYR A 187 2.91 12.74 -6.45
N ASN A 188 2.50 11.69 -5.74
CA ASN A 188 2.68 11.59 -4.30
C ASN A 188 3.52 10.43 -3.79
N TYR A 189 4.05 9.57 -4.66
CA TYR A 189 4.88 8.44 -4.23
C TYR A 189 6.06 8.89 -3.34
N ARG A 190 6.67 10.04 -3.66
CA ARG A 190 7.73 10.67 -2.83
C ARG A 190 7.32 10.95 -1.39
N TRP A 191 6.09 11.39 -1.18
CA TRP A 191 5.57 11.71 0.16
C TRP A 191 5.25 10.44 0.94
N PHE A 192 4.80 9.40 0.23
CA PHE A 192 4.64 8.08 0.80
C PHE A 192 5.99 7.48 1.23
N LEU A 193 7.04 7.57 0.40
CA LEU A 193 8.39 7.15 0.78
C LEU A 193 8.94 7.96 1.97
N LEU A 194 8.72 9.28 1.97
CA LEU A 194 9.07 10.13 3.11
C LEU A 194 8.34 9.69 4.38
N PHE A 195 7.05 9.36 4.29
CA PHE A 195 6.26 8.82 5.40
C PHE A 195 6.84 7.52 5.95
N LEU A 196 7.25 6.59 5.08
CA LEU A 196 7.88 5.34 5.51
C LEU A 196 9.23 5.58 6.21
N VAL A 197 10.11 6.38 5.60
CA VAL A 197 11.44 6.70 6.17
C VAL A 197 11.32 7.48 7.47
N ALA A 198 10.38 8.43 7.56
CA ALA A 198 10.10 9.17 8.80
C ALA A 198 9.62 8.24 9.92
N ASN A 199 8.76 7.28 9.63
CA ASN A 199 8.31 6.28 10.61
C ASN A 199 9.46 5.35 11.03
N ILE A 200 10.28 4.88 10.10
CA ILE A 200 11.47 4.07 10.42
C ILE A 200 12.40 4.84 11.36
N ASN A 201 12.69 6.10 11.04
CA ASN A 201 13.52 6.98 11.87
C ASN A 201 12.91 7.17 13.27
N PHE A 202 11.62 7.47 13.34
CA PHE A 202 10.88 7.65 14.59
C PHE A 202 10.91 6.41 15.48
N LEU A 203 10.62 5.24 14.90
CA LEU A 203 10.61 3.97 15.61
C LEU A 203 12.01 3.54 16.05
N ALA A 204 13.00 3.61 15.17
CA ALA A 204 14.38 3.23 15.48
C ALA A 204 14.99 4.11 16.57
N TYR A 205 14.82 5.44 16.44
CA TYR A 205 15.38 6.36 17.42
C TYR A 205 14.62 6.31 18.75
N GLY A 206 13.30 6.21 18.71
CA GLY A 206 12.47 5.99 19.91
C GLY A 206 12.87 4.72 20.66
N ASP A 207 13.06 3.61 19.94
CA ASP A 207 13.52 2.34 20.49
C ASP A 207 14.90 2.48 21.16
N TYR A 208 15.88 3.07 20.45
CA TYR A 208 17.21 3.34 20.99
C TYR A 208 17.17 4.14 22.30
N LEU A 209 16.37 5.21 22.36
CA LEU A 209 16.26 6.04 23.55
C LEU A 209 15.58 5.29 24.71
N CYS A 210 14.51 4.54 24.43
CA CYS A 210 13.83 3.73 25.43
C CYS A 210 14.75 2.61 25.96
N TRP A 211 15.50 1.96 25.08
CA TRP A 211 16.50 0.95 25.43
C TRP A 211 17.60 1.52 26.34
N LYS A 212 18.10 2.73 26.02
CA LYS A 212 19.10 3.42 26.84
C LYS A 212 18.59 3.69 28.26
N VAL A 213 17.33 4.12 28.40
CA VAL A 213 16.72 4.35 29.72
C VAL A 213 16.53 3.05 30.50
N ILE A 214 16.11 1.97 29.84
CA ILE A 214 15.90 0.67 30.49
C ILE A 214 17.23 0.04 30.92
N SER A 215 18.23 0.06 30.04
CA SER A 215 19.57 -0.50 30.33
C SER A 215 20.32 0.26 31.42
N SER A 216 20.00 1.54 31.66
CA SER A 216 20.58 2.30 32.77
C SER A 216 19.95 2.00 34.13
N GLN A 217 18.83 1.24 34.18
CA GLN A 217 18.19 0.89 35.44
C GLN A 217 18.95 -0.24 36.11
N LYS A 218 19.29 -0.08 37.39
CA LYS A 218 19.96 -1.13 38.18
C LYS A 218 19.02 -2.33 38.34
N VAL A 219 19.29 -3.42 37.62
CA VAL A 219 18.62 -4.71 37.82
C VAL A 219 19.29 -5.41 38.99
N ARG A 220 18.51 -5.83 40.01
CA ARG A 220 19.04 -6.73 41.05
C ARG A 220 19.57 -8.00 40.39
N TRP A 221 20.80 -8.39 40.74
CA TRP A 221 21.52 -9.54 40.18
C TRP A 221 20.61 -10.79 40.13
N GLY A 222 20.54 -11.46 38.97
CA GLY A 222 19.75 -12.69 38.76
C GLY A 222 18.31 -12.51 38.24
N LYS A 223 17.82 -11.29 37.99
CA LYS A 223 16.48 -11.06 37.39
C LYS A 223 16.55 -10.81 35.88
N SER A 224 15.70 -11.51 35.12
CA SER A 224 15.57 -11.35 33.65
C SER A 224 15.10 -9.94 33.26
N PHE A 225 15.50 -9.46 32.08
CA PHE A 225 15.03 -8.22 31.44
C PHE A 225 13.50 -8.08 31.45
N TRP A 226 12.77 -9.18 31.26
CA TRP A 226 11.32 -9.24 31.35
C TRP A 226 10.77 -8.86 32.73
N MET A 227 11.52 -9.13 33.80
CA MET A 227 11.15 -8.77 35.16
C MET A 227 11.32 -7.27 35.41
N LEU A 228 12.32 -6.63 34.79
CA LEU A 228 12.52 -5.18 34.84
C LEU A 228 11.31 -4.43 34.25
N ILE A 229 10.78 -4.92 33.12
CA ILE A 229 9.60 -4.36 32.45
C ILE A 229 8.32 -4.55 33.29
N ARG A 230 8.15 -5.70 33.96
CA ARG A 230 6.88 -6.04 34.62
C ARG A 230 6.78 -5.64 36.10
N THR A 231 7.88 -5.54 36.84
CA THR A 231 7.82 -5.58 38.32
C THR A 231 8.50 -4.41 39.03
N THR A 232 8.88 -3.33 38.33
CA THR A 232 9.68 -2.25 38.94
C THR A 232 8.87 -0.98 39.21
N ASN A 233 8.69 -0.12 38.23
CA ASN A 233 7.92 1.11 38.36
C ASN A 233 7.16 1.41 37.06
N ASP A 234 6.18 2.33 37.12
CA ASP A 234 5.37 2.68 35.95
C ASP A 234 6.20 3.21 34.78
N VAL A 235 7.33 3.88 35.05
CA VAL A 235 8.19 4.42 34.00
C VAL A 235 8.88 3.31 33.22
N ASN A 236 9.44 2.32 33.91
CA ASN A 236 10.08 1.15 33.32
C ASN A 236 9.08 0.26 32.60
N ARG A 237 7.85 0.15 33.13
CA ARG A 237 6.76 -0.57 32.46
C ARG A 237 6.39 0.09 31.14
N ILE A 238 6.13 1.40 31.15
CA ILE A 238 5.77 2.16 29.93
C ILE A 238 6.93 2.16 28.93
N THR A 239 8.15 2.45 29.39
CA THR A 239 9.34 2.50 28.52
C THR A 239 9.66 1.13 27.93
N GLY A 240 9.51 0.05 28.72
CA GLY A 240 9.67 -1.32 28.22
C GLY A 240 8.60 -1.73 27.20
N ILE A 241 7.35 -1.29 27.38
CA ILE A 241 6.30 -1.44 26.36
C ILE A 241 6.69 -0.72 25.07
N PHE A 242 7.26 0.49 25.16
CA PHE A 242 7.72 1.22 23.98
C PHE A 242 8.86 0.53 23.25
N VAL A 243 9.82 -0.08 23.95
CA VAL A 243 10.85 -0.91 23.29
C VAL A 243 10.18 -2.02 22.47
N LEU A 244 9.26 -2.78 23.08
CA LEU A 244 8.57 -3.86 22.36
C LEU A 244 7.77 -3.35 21.15
N LEU A 245 6.98 -2.29 21.33
CA LEU A 245 6.17 -1.72 20.25
C LEU A 245 7.06 -1.15 19.13
N CYS A 246 8.05 -0.34 19.48
CA CYS A 246 8.93 0.28 18.48
C CYS A 246 9.72 -0.78 17.73
N SER A 247 10.28 -1.78 18.41
CA SER A 247 10.98 -2.90 17.78
C SER A 247 10.10 -3.68 16.78
N ILE A 248 8.87 -4.04 17.17
CA ILE A 248 7.95 -4.78 16.28
C ILE A 248 7.58 -3.94 15.06
N PHE A 249 7.12 -2.71 15.27
CA PHE A 249 6.70 -1.84 14.16
C PHE A 249 7.86 -1.39 13.29
N PHE A 250 9.07 -1.26 13.84
CA PHE A 250 10.28 -0.99 13.07
C PHE A 250 10.54 -2.11 12.07
N CYS A 251 10.56 -3.37 12.52
CA CYS A 251 10.77 -4.51 11.63
C CYS A 251 9.70 -4.58 10.52
N ILE A 252 8.42 -4.41 10.88
CA ILE A 252 7.33 -4.41 9.91
C ILE A 252 7.51 -3.29 8.87
N THR A 253 7.81 -2.07 9.32
CA THR A 253 7.94 -0.90 8.44
C THR A 253 9.18 -1.01 7.55
N VAL A 254 10.29 -1.55 8.05
CA VAL A 254 11.51 -1.81 7.25
C VAL A 254 11.24 -2.86 6.18
N LEU A 255 10.60 -3.98 6.53
CA LEU A 255 10.26 -5.02 5.55
C LEU A 255 9.33 -4.46 4.46
N PHE A 256 8.29 -3.73 4.86
CA PHE A 256 7.36 -3.10 3.92
C PHE A 256 8.07 -2.08 3.02
N THR A 257 8.98 -1.26 3.56
CA THR A 257 9.78 -0.31 2.77
C THR A 257 10.73 -1.04 1.82
N GLY A 258 11.33 -2.16 2.25
CA GLY A 258 12.16 -3.02 1.42
C GLY A 258 11.40 -3.60 0.22
N LEU A 259 10.13 -3.97 0.39
CA LEU A 259 9.27 -4.39 -0.71
C LEU A 259 9.06 -3.26 -1.73
N HIS A 260 8.78 -2.04 -1.28
CA HIS A 260 8.66 -0.90 -2.18
C HIS A 260 9.96 -0.57 -2.91
N LEU A 261 11.12 -0.68 -2.24
CA LEU A 261 12.43 -0.54 -2.89
C LEU A 261 12.66 -1.62 -3.94
N ARG A 262 12.24 -2.87 -3.69
CA ARG A 262 12.28 -3.95 -4.68
C ARG A 262 11.39 -3.64 -5.88
N TYR A 263 10.19 -3.07 -5.69
CA TYR A 263 9.31 -2.71 -6.81
C TYR A 263 9.91 -1.60 -7.67
N ILE A 264 10.55 -0.62 -7.04
CA ILE A 264 11.32 0.43 -7.74
C ILE A 264 12.48 -0.20 -8.51
N TYR A 265 13.22 -1.14 -7.92
CA TYR A 265 14.29 -1.86 -8.59
C TYR A 265 13.82 -2.59 -9.84
N LEU A 266 12.66 -3.25 -9.78
CA LEU A 266 12.06 -3.97 -10.90
C LEU A 266 11.30 -3.07 -11.91
N GLY A 267 11.19 -1.77 -11.65
CA GLY A 267 10.46 -0.84 -12.51
C GLY A 267 8.94 -1.02 -12.51
N VAL A 268 8.37 -1.67 -11.48
CA VAL A 268 6.93 -1.97 -11.38
C VAL A 268 6.26 -1.21 -10.24
N THR A 269 4.96 -0.97 -10.36
CA THR A 269 4.09 -0.65 -9.22
C THR A 269 3.58 -1.92 -8.54
N THR A 270 3.05 -1.81 -7.32
CA THR A 270 2.35 -2.93 -6.65
C THR A 270 1.22 -3.49 -7.54
N ASN A 271 0.45 -2.61 -8.18
CA ASN A 271 -0.60 -3.01 -9.11
C ASN A 271 -0.07 -3.68 -10.40
N GLU A 272 1.10 -3.28 -10.88
CA GLU A 272 1.73 -3.90 -12.05
C GLU A 272 2.27 -5.27 -11.74
N LEU A 273 2.78 -5.48 -10.52
CA LEU A 273 3.23 -6.80 -10.06
C LEU A 273 2.12 -7.84 -10.15
N ASP A 274 0.91 -7.49 -9.71
CA ASP A 274 -0.26 -8.39 -9.81
C ASP A 274 -0.50 -8.79 -11.28
N LYS A 275 -0.41 -7.84 -12.21
CA LYS A 275 -0.59 -8.12 -13.65
C LYS A 275 0.55 -8.97 -14.22
N TRP A 276 1.79 -8.74 -13.79
CA TRP A 276 2.91 -9.56 -14.19
C TRP A 276 2.79 -10.99 -13.64
N SER A 277 2.15 -11.18 -12.49
CA SER A 277 1.86 -12.52 -11.97
C SER A 277 0.85 -13.29 -12.83
N ASP A 278 -0.13 -12.60 -13.42
CA ASP A 278 -1.04 -13.21 -14.41
C ASP A 278 -0.27 -13.64 -15.67
N VAL A 279 0.67 -12.80 -16.14
CA VAL A 279 1.54 -13.14 -17.28
C VAL A 279 2.44 -14.33 -16.96
N GLU A 280 3.07 -14.34 -15.78
CA GLU A 280 3.91 -15.45 -15.31
C GLU A 280 3.12 -16.75 -15.20
N TYR A 281 1.87 -16.68 -14.77
CA TYR A 281 0.96 -17.81 -14.75
C TYR A 281 0.71 -18.36 -16.18
N LEU A 282 0.43 -17.49 -17.16
CA LEU A 282 0.25 -17.91 -18.56
C LEU A 282 1.52 -18.53 -19.16
N VAL A 283 2.70 -17.99 -18.85
CA VAL A 283 4.00 -18.56 -19.27
C VAL A 283 4.22 -19.93 -18.62
N THR A 284 3.90 -20.08 -17.34
CA THR A 284 4.01 -21.36 -16.61
C THR A 284 3.10 -22.43 -17.18
N LEU A 285 1.89 -22.06 -17.61
CA LEU A 285 0.98 -22.95 -18.34
C LEU A 285 1.44 -23.25 -19.77
N GLY A 286 2.39 -22.47 -20.30
CA GLY A 286 2.81 -22.57 -21.69
C GLY A 286 1.75 -22.09 -22.67
N SER A 287 0.87 -21.20 -22.23
CA SER A 287 -0.24 -20.66 -23.01
C SER A 287 0.05 -19.30 -23.63
N LEU A 288 1.13 -18.61 -23.25
CA LEU A 288 1.47 -17.31 -23.81
C LEU A 288 2.34 -17.44 -25.08
N TYR A 289 1.94 -16.78 -26.16
CA TYR A 289 2.64 -16.75 -27.43
C TYR A 289 2.87 -15.32 -27.91
N HIS A 290 4.01 -15.08 -28.55
CA HIS A 290 4.39 -13.84 -29.22
C HIS A 290 4.23 -14.01 -30.74
N ILE A 291 3.69 -12.99 -31.41
CA ILE A 291 3.56 -12.95 -32.87
C ILE A 291 4.85 -12.40 -33.47
N GLU A 292 5.63 -13.27 -34.12
CA GLU A 292 6.87 -12.88 -34.78
C GLU A 292 6.57 -12.06 -36.04
N ASN A 293 7.27 -10.92 -36.19
CA ASN A 293 7.21 -10.05 -37.37
C ASN A 293 5.82 -9.51 -37.74
N GLY A 294 4.94 -9.28 -36.76
CA GLY A 294 3.62 -8.72 -37.02
C GLY A 294 2.84 -8.35 -35.77
N PHE A 295 1.58 -8.01 -35.99
CA PHE A 295 0.58 -7.79 -34.96
C PHE A 295 -0.80 -8.11 -35.54
N ILE A 296 -1.74 -8.49 -34.67
CA ILE A 296 -3.15 -8.64 -35.02
C ILE A 296 -3.97 -7.76 -34.07
N ASP A 297 -4.79 -6.88 -34.63
CA ASP A 297 -5.52 -5.84 -33.87
C ASP A 297 -4.60 -5.02 -32.91
N ASN A 298 -3.39 -4.72 -33.37
CA ASN A 298 -2.35 -4.04 -32.59
C ASN A 298 -1.86 -4.83 -31.35
N GLU A 299 -2.14 -6.14 -31.24
CA GLU A 299 -1.61 -7.02 -30.21
C GLU A 299 -0.42 -7.85 -30.73
N SER A 300 0.64 -7.90 -29.94
CA SER A 300 1.86 -8.71 -30.21
C SER A 300 1.89 -10.02 -29.43
N TYR A 301 0.99 -10.18 -28.46
CA TYR A 301 0.90 -11.35 -27.61
C TYR A 301 -0.51 -11.91 -27.60
N VAL A 302 -0.62 -13.24 -27.59
CA VAL A 302 -1.89 -13.96 -27.59
C VAL A 302 -1.85 -15.14 -26.63
N GLU A 303 -3.00 -15.50 -26.08
CA GLU A 303 -3.16 -16.67 -25.22
C GLU A 303 -3.70 -17.86 -26.02
N LYS A 304 -2.99 -18.98 -26.00
CA LYS A 304 -3.45 -20.25 -26.54
C LYS A 304 -4.51 -20.86 -25.63
N VAL A 305 -5.67 -21.15 -26.19
CA VAL A 305 -6.79 -21.81 -25.52
C VAL A 305 -7.26 -22.99 -26.36
N ILE A 306 -7.63 -24.08 -25.68
CA ILE A 306 -8.26 -25.25 -26.31
C ILE A 306 -9.75 -25.17 -26.01
N LEU A 307 -10.58 -25.02 -27.05
CA LEU A 307 -12.03 -24.98 -26.93
C LEU A 307 -12.59 -26.36 -26.56
N GLN A 308 -13.85 -26.39 -26.11
CA GLN A 308 -14.56 -27.66 -25.83
C GLN A 308 -14.64 -28.57 -27.07
N SER A 309 -14.64 -27.98 -28.28
CA SER A 309 -14.54 -28.67 -29.56
C SER A 309 -13.19 -29.32 -29.83
N ARG A 310 -12.21 -29.18 -28.92
CA ARG A 310 -10.79 -29.56 -29.07
C ARG A 310 -10.06 -28.79 -30.16
N GLU A 311 -10.60 -27.65 -30.58
CA GLU A 311 -9.94 -26.74 -31.49
C GLU A 311 -8.98 -25.84 -30.71
N GLU A 312 -7.76 -25.69 -31.22
CA GLU A 312 -6.78 -24.75 -30.71
C GLU A 312 -7.03 -23.38 -31.34
N VAL A 313 -7.21 -22.37 -30.49
CA VAL A 313 -7.38 -20.98 -30.89
C VAL A 313 -6.48 -20.09 -30.05
N PHE A 314 -6.20 -18.89 -30.54
CA PHE A 314 -5.47 -17.88 -29.81
C PHE A 314 -6.36 -16.66 -29.60
N ILE A 315 -6.51 -16.29 -28.33
CA ILE A 315 -7.38 -15.20 -27.90
C ILE A 315 -6.58 -13.97 -27.52
N SER A 316 -7.24 -12.82 -27.62
CA SER A 316 -6.77 -11.52 -27.13
C SER A 316 -6.60 -11.54 -25.61
N LEU A 317 -5.46 -11.06 -25.12
CA LEU A 317 -5.25 -10.82 -23.68
C LEU A 317 -6.07 -9.63 -23.16
N LYS A 318 -6.56 -8.79 -24.08
CA LYS A 318 -7.31 -7.57 -23.78
C LYS A 318 -8.78 -7.88 -23.49
N ASN A 319 -9.44 -8.71 -24.30
CA ASN A 319 -10.90 -8.92 -24.24
C ASN A 319 -11.35 -10.37 -24.45
N ASN A 320 -10.42 -11.33 -24.55
CA ASN A 320 -10.69 -12.75 -24.78
C ASN A 320 -11.40 -13.07 -26.11
N GLU A 321 -11.41 -12.15 -27.07
CA GLU A 321 -11.90 -12.43 -28.42
C GLU A 321 -10.92 -13.33 -29.16
N ILE A 322 -11.44 -14.23 -30.02
CA ILE A 322 -10.60 -15.11 -30.84
C ILE A 322 -9.95 -14.28 -31.95
N LEU A 323 -8.63 -14.17 -31.91
CA LEU A 323 -7.84 -13.43 -32.90
C LEU A 323 -7.29 -14.38 -33.98
N ILE A 324 -6.80 -15.55 -33.55
CA ILE A 324 -6.23 -16.55 -34.46
C ILE A 324 -6.97 -17.87 -34.27
N ASN A 325 -7.48 -18.40 -35.37
CA ASN A 325 -8.16 -19.69 -35.47
C ASN A 325 -7.45 -20.56 -36.51
N ARG A 326 -7.96 -21.77 -36.74
CA ARG A 326 -7.35 -22.71 -37.69
C ARG A 326 -7.18 -22.14 -39.11
N ASP A 327 -8.08 -21.28 -39.55
CA ASP A 327 -8.12 -20.78 -40.92
C ASP A 327 -7.06 -19.71 -41.19
N ASN A 328 -6.78 -18.86 -40.20
CA ASN A 328 -5.81 -17.76 -40.34
C ASN A 328 -4.45 -18.05 -39.66
N LEU A 329 -4.33 -19.12 -38.86
CA LEU A 329 -3.09 -19.55 -38.20
C LEU A 329 -1.86 -19.59 -39.13
N PRO A 330 -1.94 -20.11 -40.38
CA PRO A 330 -0.78 -20.16 -41.28
C PRO A 330 -0.21 -18.79 -41.69
N ARG A 331 -0.92 -17.69 -41.40
CA ARG A 331 -0.49 -16.33 -41.72
C ARG A 331 0.40 -15.71 -40.64
N PHE A 332 0.48 -16.34 -39.47
CA PHE A 332 1.20 -15.82 -38.32
C PHE A 332 2.30 -16.79 -37.91
N ASP A 333 3.47 -16.24 -37.64
CA ASP A 333 4.55 -16.98 -36.99
C ASP A 333 4.43 -16.77 -35.48
N LEU A 334 4.23 -17.84 -34.71
CA LEU A 334 3.93 -17.77 -33.28
C LEU A 334 5.07 -18.42 -32.49
N ARG A 335 5.75 -17.61 -31.69
CA ARG A 335 6.78 -18.09 -30.77
C ARG A 335 6.20 -18.23 -29.38
N LYS A 336 6.29 -19.43 -28.79
CA LYS A 336 5.92 -19.65 -27.39
C LYS A 336 6.84 -18.83 -26.48
N VAL A 337 6.27 -18.20 -25.46
CA VAL A 337 7.03 -17.52 -24.40
C VAL A 337 7.36 -18.56 -23.32
N GLU A 338 8.64 -18.79 -23.05
CA GLU A 338 9.10 -19.81 -22.09
C GLU A 338 9.56 -19.22 -20.75
N SER A 339 9.97 -17.95 -20.74
CA SER A 339 10.43 -17.28 -19.53
C SER A 339 10.07 -15.80 -19.54
N VAL A 340 9.45 -15.34 -18.44
CA VAL A 340 9.17 -13.91 -18.23
C VAL A 340 10.46 -13.08 -18.22
N GLU A 341 11.54 -13.61 -17.66
CA GLU A 341 12.80 -12.87 -17.51
C GLU A 341 13.61 -12.79 -18.81
N ARG A 342 13.53 -13.82 -19.67
CA ARG A 342 14.34 -13.89 -20.91
C ARG A 342 13.60 -13.40 -22.14
N ASP A 343 12.31 -13.71 -22.23
CA ASP A 343 11.56 -13.57 -23.48
C ASP A 343 10.66 -12.33 -23.49
N LEU A 344 10.40 -11.74 -22.32
CA LEU A 344 9.58 -10.54 -22.17
C LEU A 344 10.41 -9.35 -21.70
N ILE A 345 10.12 -8.19 -22.26
CA ILE A 345 10.80 -6.94 -21.90
C ILE A 345 9.84 -6.08 -21.08
N ASN A 346 10.22 -5.77 -19.84
CA ASN A 346 9.54 -4.74 -19.07
C ASN A 346 9.98 -3.35 -19.56
N ILE A 347 9.27 -2.80 -20.54
CA ILE A 347 9.57 -1.47 -21.12
C ILE A 347 9.51 -0.31 -20.11
N TYR A 348 8.95 -0.55 -18.91
CA TYR A 348 8.85 0.44 -17.85
C TYR A 348 10.05 0.41 -16.89
N ASP A 349 10.85 -0.66 -16.91
CA ASP A 349 12.09 -0.72 -16.16
C ASP A 349 13.20 0.02 -16.91
N ARG A 350 13.61 1.17 -16.36
CA ARG A 350 14.69 2.01 -16.89
C ARG A 350 15.96 1.91 -16.03
N GLY A 351 16.05 0.89 -15.18
CA GLY A 351 17.07 0.73 -14.16
C GLY A 351 16.74 1.48 -12.87
N PHE A 352 17.25 0.95 -11.75
CA PHE A 352 16.90 1.37 -10.39
C PHE A 352 16.89 2.89 -10.18
N TRP A 353 17.93 3.61 -10.62
CA TRP A 353 18.02 5.06 -10.41
C TRP A 353 16.96 5.84 -11.18
N ASN A 354 16.70 5.48 -12.43
CA ASN A 354 15.68 6.15 -13.24
C ASN A 354 14.28 5.85 -12.71
N ASN A 355 14.03 4.60 -12.29
CA ASN A 355 12.78 4.21 -11.67
C ASN A 355 12.57 4.97 -10.34
N LEU A 356 13.62 5.13 -9.53
CA LEU A 356 13.55 5.89 -8.29
C LEU A 356 13.26 7.37 -8.57
N MET A 357 13.94 7.97 -9.55
CA MET A 357 13.71 9.37 -9.91
C MET A 357 12.29 9.60 -10.45
N GLU A 358 11.72 8.66 -11.22
CA GLU A 358 10.31 8.72 -11.63
C GLU A 358 9.36 8.77 -10.41
N ARG A 359 9.69 8.07 -9.31
CA ARG A 359 8.87 8.11 -8.08
C ARG A 359 9.07 9.38 -7.26
N LEU A 360 10.29 9.92 -7.24
CA LEU A 360 10.66 11.06 -6.41
C LEU A 360 10.34 12.40 -7.06
N PHE A 361 10.52 12.48 -8.37
CA PHE A 361 10.44 13.70 -9.17
C PHE A 361 9.69 13.42 -10.47
N PRO A 362 8.36 13.25 -10.40
CA PRO A 362 7.52 13.15 -11.58
C PRO A 362 7.70 14.41 -12.45
N GLN A 363 7.73 14.21 -13.77
CA GLN A 363 8.02 15.25 -14.77
C GLN A 363 6.77 15.99 -15.22
#